data_AF-A0A1Q3K4R1-F1
#
_entry.id   AF-A0A1Q3K4R1-F1
#
_cell.length_a   1.000
_cell.length_b   1.000
_cell.length_c   1.000
_cell.angle_alpha   90.00
_cell.angle_beta   90.00
_cell.angle_gamma   90.00
#
_symmetry.space_group_name_H-M   'P 1'
#
loop_
_entity.id
_entity.type
_entity.pdbx_description
1 polymer ?
#
loop_
_entity_poly.entity_id
_entity_poly.type
_entity_poly.pdbx_seq_one_letter_code
_entity_poly.pdbx_strand_id
1 'polypeptide(L)' 'MPHKFYADFVVYDKIILVIKCKKAIIEDHFNQGLNYLAISKVGAGLPLNFYDDSLQYKRIAAIA' A
#
# COMPACT_ATOMS: atom_id res chain seq x y z
N MET A 1 14.60 -1.42 -18.61
CA MET A 1 14.54 -2.70 -17.87
C MET A 1 13.13 -2.84 -17.31
N PRO A 2 12.56 -4.05 -17.19
CA PRO A 2 11.24 -4.20 -16.59
C PRO A 2 11.27 -3.77 -15.11
N HIS A 3 10.44 -2.80 -14.75
CA HIS A 3 10.26 -2.38 -13.37
C HIS A 3 9.61 -3.52 -12.59
N LYS A 4 10.27 -3.97 -11.52
CA LYS A 4 9.70 -4.93 -10.58
C LYS A 4 9.25 -4.19 -9.34
N PHE A 5 8.03 -4.50 -8.92
CA PHE A 5 7.36 -3.93 -7.77
C PHE A 5 7.23 -5.03 -6.72
N TYR A 6 7.63 -4.72 -5.48
CA TYR A 6 7.57 -5.67 -4.37
C TYR A 6 6.71 -5.05 -3.27
N ALA A 7 5.56 -5.65 -3.02
CA ALA A 7 4.74 -5.31 -1.86
C ALA A 7 5.46 -5.76 -0.59
N ASP A 8 5.30 -4.99 0.50
CA ASP A 8 5.90 -5.35 1.79
C ASP A 8 5.27 -6.65 2.32
N PHE A 9 3.93 -6.72 2.28
CA PHE A 9 3.17 -7.93 2.63
C PHE A 9 1.92 -8.08 1.78
N VAL A 10 1.58 -9.33 1.47
CA VAL A 10 0.25 -9.74 1.02
C VAL A 10 -0.36 -10.58 2.13
N VAL A 11 -1.50 -10.14 2.67
CA VAL A 11 -2.14 -10.74 3.84
C VAL A 11 -3.45 -11.40 3.42
N TYR A 12 -3.60 -12.69 3.76
CA TYR A 12 -4.75 -13.53 3.41
C TYR A 12 -5.11 -13.53 1.91
N ASP A 13 -4.14 -13.28 1.04
CA ASP A 13 -4.32 -13.10 -0.42
C ASP A 13 -5.35 -12.03 -0.81
N LYS A 14 -5.67 -11.12 0.12
CA LYS A 14 -6.80 -10.17 0.01
C LYS A 14 -6.45 -8.73 0.33
N ILE A 15 -5.34 -8.49 1.01
CA ILE A 15 -4.93 -7.15 1.42
C ILE A 15 -3.44 -6.98 1.16
N ILE A 16 -3.06 -5.88 0.53
CA ILE A 16 -1.66 -5.47 0.40
C ILE A 16 -1.33 -4.46 1.49
N LEU A 17 -0.27 -4.68 2.24
CA LEU A 17 0.26 -3.68 3.17
C LEU A 17 1.36 -2.88 2.48
N VAL A 18 1.29 -1.56 2.65
CA VAL A 18 2.29 -0.59 2.18
C VAL A 18 2.83 0.12 3.41
N ILE A 19 3.93 -0.40 3.96
CA ILE A 19 4.51 0.03 5.23
C ILE A 19 5.42 1.24 5.01
N LYS A 20 5.27 2.24 5.87
CA LYS A 20 6.07 3.48 5.88
C LYS A 20 6.48 3.85 7.30
N CYS A 21 7.57 4.60 7.37
CA CYS A 21 7.98 5.36 8.55
C CYS A 21 8.50 6.71 8.04
N LYS A 22 7.55 7.61 7.75
CA LYS A 22 7.79 8.95 7.20
C LYS A 22 6.92 9.98 7.92
N LYS A 23 7.35 11.25 7.94
CA LYS A 23 6.59 12.36 8.56
C LYS A 23 5.13 12.49 8.12
N ALA A 24 4.79 12.03 6.92
CA ALA A 24 3.43 12.01 6.41
C ALA A 24 3.24 10.90 5.36
N ILE A 25 1.99 10.51 5.13
CA ILE A 25 1.59 9.73 3.96
C ILE A 25 1.40 10.70 2.78
N ILE A 26 2.19 10.53 1.72
CA ILE A 26 2.13 11.35 0.51
C ILE A 26 1.52 10.57 -0.67
N GLU A 27 1.18 11.29 -1.73
CA GLU A 27 0.56 10.75 -2.95
C GLU A 27 1.30 9.53 -3.54
N ASP A 28 2.63 9.57 -3.56
CA ASP A 28 3.44 8.44 -4.05
C ASP A 28 3.21 7.14 -3.29
N HIS A 29 2.87 7.20 -1.99
CA HIS A 29 2.53 6.01 -1.22
C HIS A 29 1.19 5.42 -1.68
N PHE A 30 0.25 6.27 -2.11
CA PHE A 30 -1.00 5.81 -2.71
C PHE A 30 -0.77 5.24 -4.11
N ASN A 31 0.03 5.92 -4.95
CA ASN A 31 0.38 5.45 -6.28
C ASN A 31 1.07 4.08 -6.25
N GLN A 32 1.95 3.85 -5.27
CA GLN A 32 2.55 2.54 -5.03
C GLN A 32 1.48 1.48 -4.72
N GLY A 33 0.53 1.77 -3.82
CA GLY A 33 -0.58 0.87 -3.50
C GLY A 33 -1.49 0.59 -4.70
N LEU A 34 -1.82 1.61 -5.50
CA LEU A 34 -2.63 1.47 -6.72
C LEU A 34 -1.95 0.56 -7.75
N ASN A 35 -0.65 0.74 -7.98
CA ASN A 35 0.12 -0.13 -8.86
C ASN A 35 0.09 -1.59 -8.39
N TYR A 36 0.21 -1.81 -7.09
CA TYR A 36 0.16 -3.15 -6.52
C TYR A 36 -1.22 -3.80 -6.69
N LEU A 37 -2.31 -3.05 -6.49
CA LEU A 37 -3.66 -3.56 -6.71
C LEU A 37 -3.91 -3.90 -8.18
N ALA A 38 -3.45 -3.05 -9.11
CA ALA A 38 -3.59 -3.26 -10.54
C ALA A 38 -2.92 -4.57 -11.02
N ILE A 39 -1.73 -4.89 -10.50
CA ILE A 39 -1.00 -6.11 -10.92
C ILE A 39 -1.43 -7.37 -10.17
N SER A 40 -1.85 -7.25 -8.92
CA SER A 40 -2.15 -8.42 -8.06
C SER A 40 -3.60 -8.85 -8.11
N LYS A 41 -4.52 -7.99 -8.59
CA LYS A 41 -5.98 -8.21 -8.56
C LYS A 41 -6.55 -8.40 -7.15
N VAL A 42 -5.84 -7.91 -6.14
CA VAL A 42 -6.25 -7.91 -4.74
C VAL A 42 -7.23 -6.75 -4.49
N GLY A 43 -8.17 -6.91 -3.56
CA GLY A 43 -9.28 -5.97 -3.37
C GLY A 43 -8.95 -4.68 -2.59
N ALA A 44 -7.87 -4.67 -1.80
CA ALA A 44 -7.53 -3.50 -0.99
C ALA A 44 -6.03 -3.36 -0.70
N GLY A 45 -5.58 -2.10 -0.65
CA GLY A 45 -4.26 -1.70 -0.18
C GLY A 45 -4.35 -0.86 1.08
N LEU A 46 -3.46 -1.09 2.04
CA LEU A 46 -3.38 -0.36 3.30
C LEU A 46 -2.01 0.30 3.45
N PRO A 47 -1.89 1.60 3.10
CA PRO A 47 -0.78 2.43 3.56
C PRO A 47 -0.82 2.56 5.08
N LEU A 48 0.21 2.05 5.74
CA LEU A 48 0.40 2.08 7.19
C LEU A 48 1.69 2.85 7.49
N ASN A 49 1.62 3.89 8.31
CA ASN A 49 2.76 4.75 8.62
C ASN A 49 3.00 4.82 10.14
N PHE A 50 4.18 4.36 10.55
CA PHE A 50 4.60 4.18 11.94
C PHE A 50 5.56 5.28 12.44
N TYR A 51 5.53 6.46 11.82
CA TYR A 51 6.45 7.54 12.18
C TYR A 51 6.08 8.26 13.48
N ASP A 52 4.80 8.48 13.72
CA ASP A 52 4.28 9.12 14.93
C ASP A 52 3.94 8.08 16.00
N ASP A 53 3.68 8.54 17.23
CA ASP A 53 3.27 7.69 18.37
C ASP A 53 1.99 6.88 18.09
N SER A 54 1.18 7.33 17.14
CA SER A 54 -0.01 6.63 16.68
C SER A 54 0.14 6.19 15.23
N LEU A 55 -0.42 5.01 14.93
CA LEU A 55 -0.45 4.48 13.57
C LEU A 55 -1.34 5.37 12.69
N GLN A 56 -0.72 5.99 11.69
CA GLN A 56 -1.47 6.62 10.60
C GLN A 56 -1.80 5.54 9.55
N TYR A 57 -3.06 5.45 9.15
CA TYR A 57 -3.50 4.48 8.16
C TYR A 57 -4.46 5.08 7.14
N LYS A 58 -4.42 4.52 5.93
CA LYS A 58 -5.35 4.82 4.84
C LYS A 58 -5.80 3.51 4.19
N ARG A 59 -6.88 3.58 3.41
CA ARG A 59 -7.38 2.45 2.61
C ARG A 59 -7.52 2.87 1.16
N ILE A 60 -6.99 2.04 0.28
CA ILE A 60 -7.18 2.11 -1.17
C ILE A 60 -8.06 0.93 -1.53
N ALA A 61 -9.22 1.19 -2.13
CA ALA A 61 -10.12 0.14 -2.62
C ALA A 61 -9.88 -0.07 -4.10
N ALA A 62 -9.75 -1.33 -4.54
CA ALA A 62 -9.83 -1.64 -5.96
C ALA A 62 -11.25 -1.33 -6.44
N ILE A 63 -11.38 -0.56 -7.51
CA ILE A 63 -12.66 -0.34 -8.19
C ILE A 63 -12.80 -1.50 -9.19
N ALA A 64 -13.91 -2.23 -9.09
CA ALA A 64 -14.26 -3.31 -10.00
C ALA A 64 -14.69 -2.77 -11.37
#